data_AF-A0A259JC19-F1
#
_entry.id   AF-A0A259JC19-F1
#
_cell.length_a   1.000
_cell.length_b   1.000
_cell.length_c   1.000
_cell.angle_alpha   90.00
_cell.angle_beta   90.00
_cell.angle_gamma   90.00
#
_symmetry.space_group_name_H-M   'P 1'
#
loop_
_entity.id
_entity.type
_entity.pdbx_description
1 polymer ?
#
loop_
_entity_poly.entity_id
_entity_poly.type
_entity_poly.pdbx_seq_one_letter_code
_entity_poly.pdbx_strand_id
1 'polypeptide(L)'
;MADRLTDADYEIAPVLPAILASRDLNHGIESLAVSPDGAFLYALMQGALANPGKKAADSSPLARLIKLDRKTGAVVGSYAYRASAPGDFKADAGEKTLEQSDVKMSEMVAVGEDRLLVLERIDKTTKLFLVDLAGAVPLPRGIDTASTSPTLEQLAPKDFARNGVTPLAKTLILDSDRLKGLPAKIEGVAVLNDRELVLISDSDFGIKNDTTQMRRVRFDQPVLK
;
A
#
# COMPACT_ATOMS: atom_id res chain seq x y z
N MET A 1 12.10 5.48 -20.89
CA MET A 1 12.50 4.45 -19.88
C MET A 1 12.80 3.12 -20.53
N ALA A 2 12.03 2.66 -21.54
CA ALA A 2 12.34 1.42 -22.27
C ALA A 2 13.77 1.37 -22.85
N ASP A 3 14.27 2.49 -23.38
CA ASP A 3 15.64 2.60 -23.92
C ASP A 3 16.76 2.39 -22.88
N ARG A 4 16.44 2.36 -21.57
CA ARG A 4 17.40 2.07 -20.49
C ARG A 4 17.52 0.58 -20.17
N LEU A 5 16.72 -0.25 -20.83
CA LEU A 5 16.60 -1.69 -20.55
C LEU A 5 16.81 -2.52 -21.84
N THR A 6 17.59 -2.00 -22.79
CA THR A 6 17.85 -2.64 -24.09
C THR A 6 18.55 -3.99 -23.98
N ASP A 7 19.21 -4.25 -22.85
CA ASP A 7 19.96 -5.49 -22.59
C ASP A 7 19.18 -6.50 -21.73
N ALA A 8 17.88 -6.24 -21.47
CA ALA A 8 17.06 -7.18 -20.71
C ALA A 8 16.86 -8.49 -21.49
N ASP A 9 16.98 -9.62 -20.79
CA ASP A 9 16.75 -10.97 -21.31
C ASP A 9 15.28 -11.43 -21.17
N TYR A 10 14.39 -10.48 -20.84
CA TYR A 10 12.95 -10.68 -20.68
C TYR A 10 12.16 -9.61 -21.44
N GLU A 11 10.90 -9.91 -21.74
CA GLU A 11 9.99 -8.98 -22.42
C GLU A 11 9.73 -7.73 -21.56
N ILE A 12 9.85 -6.56 -22.18
CA ILE A 12 9.52 -5.28 -21.55
C ILE A 12 8.31 -4.70 -22.26
N ALA A 13 7.22 -4.56 -21.51
CA ALA A 13 6.00 -3.92 -21.98
C ALA A 13 5.73 -2.64 -21.16
N PRO A 14 5.51 -1.48 -21.81
CA PRO A 14 5.22 -0.21 -21.12
C PRO A 14 3.75 -0.13 -20.67
N VAL A 15 3.32 -1.09 -19.84
CA VAL A 15 1.90 -1.25 -19.45
C VAL A 15 1.50 -0.45 -18.22
N LEU A 16 2.45 -0.17 -17.32
CA LEU A 16 2.17 0.57 -16.10
C LEU A 16 1.92 2.05 -16.39
N PRO A 17 1.03 2.74 -15.62
CA PRO A 17 0.81 4.17 -15.78
C PRO A 17 2.12 4.95 -15.64
N ALA A 18 2.47 5.74 -16.65
CA ALA A 18 3.74 6.47 -16.69
C ALA A 18 3.95 7.40 -15.48
N ILE A 19 2.87 7.90 -14.87
CA ILE A 19 2.91 8.72 -13.67
C ILE A 19 3.61 8.03 -12.49
N LEU A 20 3.62 6.70 -12.42
CA LEU A 20 4.29 5.95 -11.33
C LEU A 20 5.80 6.21 -11.32
N ALA A 21 6.39 6.66 -12.43
CA ALA A 21 7.78 7.10 -12.48
C ALA A 21 8.06 8.35 -11.64
N SER A 22 7.02 9.12 -11.28
CA SER A 22 7.10 10.28 -10.36
C SER A 22 7.15 9.87 -8.89
N ARG A 23 7.41 8.61 -8.56
CA ARG A 23 7.64 8.18 -7.17
C ARG A 23 8.83 8.92 -6.55
N ASP A 24 8.82 9.07 -5.23
CA ASP A 24 10.03 9.48 -4.51
C ASP A 24 11.09 8.35 -4.58
N LEU A 25 12.36 8.71 -4.40
CA LEU A 25 13.43 7.72 -4.32
C LEU A 25 13.19 6.81 -3.11
N ASN A 26 13.35 5.50 -3.26
CA ASN A 26 13.04 4.48 -2.24
C ASN A 26 11.58 4.43 -1.78
N HIS A 27 10.63 4.93 -2.58
CA HIS A 27 9.18 4.86 -2.31
C HIS A 27 8.41 4.30 -3.52
N GLY A 28 8.80 3.10 -3.96
CA GLY A 28 8.27 2.44 -5.16
C GLY A 28 6.99 1.64 -4.94
N ILE A 29 6.74 0.69 -5.84
CA ILE A 29 5.82 -0.41 -5.57
C ILE A 29 6.50 -1.26 -4.49
N GLU A 30 5.90 -1.33 -3.31
CA GLU A 30 6.44 -2.09 -2.17
C GLU A 30 5.55 -3.30 -1.83
N SER A 31 4.28 -3.30 -2.27
CA SER A 31 3.39 -4.43 -2.03
C SER A 31 2.87 -5.03 -3.33
N LEU A 32 2.91 -6.36 -3.43
CA LEU A 32 2.42 -7.15 -4.55
C LEU A 32 1.56 -8.31 -4.04
N ALA A 33 0.41 -8.54 -4.67
CA ALA A 33 -0.44 -9.68 -4.36
C ALA A 33 -0.99 -10.33 -5.62
N VAL A 34 -1.13 -11.65 -5.63
CA VAL A 34 -1.76 -12.39 -6.74
C VAL A 34 -3.11 -12.90 -6.27
N SER A 35 -4.16 -12.72 -7.08
CA SER A 35 -5.50 -13.24 -6.75
C SER A 35 -5.46 -14.77 -6.53
N PRO A 36 -6.36 -15.35 -5.71
CA PRO A 36 -6.33 -16.79 -5.41
C PRO A 36 -6.41 -17.71 -6.64
N ASP A 37 -7.11 -17.28 -7.68
CA ASP A 37 -7.23 -18.00 -8.96
C ASP A 37 -6.05 -17.72 -9.93
N GLY A 38 -5.16 -16.80 -9.56
CA GLY A 38 -4.04 -16.37 -10.39
C GLY A 38 -4.42 -15.48 -11.57
N ALA A 39 -5.66 -15.00 -11.69
CA ALA A 39 -6.06 -14.15 -12.81
C ALA A 39 -5.46 -12.73 -12.75
N PHE A 40 -5.28 -12.19 -11.55
CA PHE A 40 -4.90 -10.79 -11.34
C PHE A 40 -3.63 -10.64 -10.50
N LEU A 41 -2.85 -9.61 -10.82
CA LEU A 41 -1.76 -9.08 -10.01
C LEU A 41 -2.19 -7.71 -9.50
N TYR A 42 -2.06 -7.49 -8.19
CA TYR A 42 -2.26 -6.21 -7.55
C TYR A 42 -0.91 -5.62 -7.16
N ALA A 43 -0.71 -4.34 -7.42
CA ALA A 43 0.49 -3.60 -7.06
C ALA A 43 0.11 -2.32 -6.32
N LEU A 44 0.67 -2.11 -5.14
CA LEU A 44 0.42 -0.93 -4.31
C LEU A 44 1.71 -0.15 -4.14
N MET A 45 1.63 1.16 -4.43
CA MET A 45 2.70 2.09 -4.11
C MET A 45 2.86 2.19 -2.59
N GLN A 46 4.10 2.22 -2.12
CA GLN A 46 4.46 2.42 -0.71
C GLN A 46 3.83 3.68 -0.10
N GLY A 47 3.59 4.70 -0.91
CA GLY A 47 3.01 5.98 -0.51
C GLY A 47 2.61 6.82 -1.72
N ALA A 48 2.38 8.10 -1.47
CA ALA A 48 2.05 9.07 -2.51
C ALA A 48 3.23 9.31 -3.48
N LEU A 49 2.90 9.71 -4.71
CA LEU A 49 3.90 10.10 -5.71
C LEU A 49 4.41 11.51 -5.44
N ALA A 50 5.63 11.83 -5.86
CA ALA A 50 6.19 13.18 -5.85
C ALA A 50 5.65 14.00 -7.03
N ASN A 51 4.34 14.23 -7.06
CA ASN A 51 3.64 14.94 -8.14
C ASN A 51 2.73 16.05 -7.59
N PRO A 52 2.99 17.35 -7.85
CA PRO A 52 4.04 17.89 -8.72
C PRO A 52 5.44 17.93 -8.07
N GLY A 53 5.61 17.42 -6.85
CA GLY A 53 6.90 17.33 -6.19
C GLY A 53 6.81 16.75 -4.79
N LYS A 54 7.96 16.65 -4.11
CA LYS A 54 8.10 15.99 -2.82
C LYS A 54 7.14 16.52 -1.74
N LYS A 55 6.95 17.84 -1.65
CA LYS A 55 6.01 18.43 -0.67
C LYS A 55 4.56 17.95 -0.83
N ALA A 56 4.12 17.66 -2.07
CA ALA A 56 2.80 17.09 -2.31
C ALA A 56 2.75 15.63 -1.82
N ALA A 57 3.79 14.84 -2.09
CA ALA A 57 3.91 13.47 -1.55
C ALA A 57 3.88 13.45 -0.02
N ASP A 58 4.66 14.33 0.62
CA ASP A 58 4.87 14.35 2.07
C ASP A 58 3.58 14.59 2.88
N SER A 59 2.59 15.24 2.25
CA SER A 59 1.31 15.59 2.87
C SER A 59 0.13 14.76 2.37
N SER A 60 0.30 13.96 1.32
CA SER A 60 -0.81 13.26 0.68
C SER A 60 -1.09 11.90 1.32
N PRO A 61 -2.34 11.60 1.69
CA PRO A 61 -2.71 10.28 2.17
C PRO A 61 -2.99 9.29 1.03
N LEU A 62 -2.89 9.71 -0.23
CA LEU A 62 -3.32 8.91 -1.37
C LEU A 62 -2.15 8.20 -2.05
N ALA A 63 -2.25 6.88 -2.13
CA ALA A 63 -1.42 6.02 -2.96
C ALA A 63 -2.27 5.40 -4.07
N ARG A 64 -1.59 4.91 -5.12
CA ARG A 64 -2.24 4.17 -6.20
C ARG A 64 -2.13 2.68 -5.96
N LEU A 65 -3.27 2.00 -6.06
CA LEU A 65 -3.36 0.54 -6.18
C LEU A 65 -3.72 0.19 -7.62
N ILE A 66 -2.87 -0.59 -8.29
CA ILE A 66 -3.03 -1.01 -9.68
C ILE A 66 -3.44 -2.49 -9.71
N LYS A 67 -4.46 -2.81 -10.50
CA LYS A 67 -4.89 -4.18 -10.81
C LYS A 67 -4.51 -4.48 -12.25
N LEU A 68 -3.75 -5.55 -12.46
CA LEU A 68 -3.35 -6.05 -13.78
C LEU A 68 -3.96 -7.42 -14.03
N ASP A 69 -4.41 -7.65 -15.26
CA ASP A 69 -4.74 -8.98 -15.77
C ASP A 69 -3.42 -9.71 -16.08
N ARG A 70 -3.17 -10.86 -15.45
CA ARG A 70 -1.90 -11.60 -15.59
C ARG A 70 -1.76 -12.31 -16.92
N LYS A 71 -2.86 -12.59 -17.62
CA LYS A 71 -2.83 -13.26 -18.92
C LYS A 71 -2.43 -12.30 -20.03
N THR A 72 -2.92 -11.06 -19.97
CA THR A 72 -2.71 -10.04 -20.99
C THR A 72 -1.65 -9.00 -20.62
N GLY A 73 -1.30 -8.90 -19.34
CA GLY A 73 -0.43 -7.84 -18.81
C GLY A 73 -1.10 -6.46 -18.74
N ALA A 74 -2.39 -6.36 -19.10
CA ALA A 74 -3.09 -5.10 -19.16
C ALA A 74 -3.45 -4.58 -17.76
N VAL A 75 -3.31 -3.26 -17.56
CA VAL A 75 -3.89 -2.59 -16.39
C VAL A 75 -5.41 -2.56 -16.56
N VAL A 76 -6.12 -3.24 -15.67
CA VAL A 76 -7.60 -3.31 -15.66
C VAL A 76 -8.22 -2.38 -14.62
N GLY A 77 -7.40 -1.79 -13.73
CA GLY A 77 -7.85 -0.78 -12.79
C GLY A 77 -6.71 -0.04 -12.11
N SER A 78 -6.97 1.22 -11.75
CA SER A 78 -6.11 2.05 -10.91
C SER A 78 -7.02 2.72 -9.90
N TYR A 79 -6.74 2.57 -8.61
CA TYR A 79 -7.63 2.95 -7.52
C TYR A 79 -6.90 3.81 -6.51
N ALA A 80 -7.63 4.73 -5.86
CA ALA A 80 -7.11 5.50 -4.74
C ALA A 80 -7.10 4.65 -3.47
N TYR A 81 -5.92 4.37 -2.93
CA TYR A 81 -5.76 3.86 -1.58
C TYR A 81 -5.51 5.02 -0.63
N ARG A 82 -6.27 5.13 0.47
CA ARG A 82 -6.07 6.17 1.48
C ARG A 82 -5.39 5.58 2.72
N ALA A 83 -4.15 5.98 2.95
CA ALA A 83 -3.41 5.67 4.16
C ALA A 83 -4.10 6.24 5.42
N SER A 84 -3.90 5.59 6.57
CA SER A 84 -4.37 6.12 7.85
C SER A 84 -3.68 7.44 8.21
N ALA A 85 -4.29 8.22 9.10
CA ALA A 85 -3.65 9.44 9.56
C ALA A 85 -2.44 9.07 10.44
N PRO A 86 -1.33 9.81 10.40
CA PRO A 86 -0.15 9.50 11.21
C PRO A 86 -0.47 9.49 12.72
N GLY A 87 -1.41 10.34 13.15
CA GLY A 87 -1.89 10.37 14.52
C GLY A 87 -2.61 9.10 14.99
N ASP A 88 -2.94 8.15 14.10
CA ASP A 88 -3.53 6.86 14.45
C ASP A 88 -2.48 5.83 14.90
N PHE A 89 -1.19 6.10 14.70
CA PHE A 89 -0.05 5.24 15.08
C PHE A 89 0.52 5.75 16.42
N LYS A 90 -0.05 5.28 17.53
CA LYS A 90 0.12 5.93 18.84
C LYS A 90 1.49 5.66 19.45
N ALA A 91 2.05 4.47 19.23
CA ALA A 91 3.39 4.16 19.74
C ALA A 91 4.51 4.97 19.06
N ASP A 92 4.24 5.51 17.87
CA ASP A 92 5.19 6.34 17.11
C ASP A 92 5.14 7.82 17.51
N ALA A 93 4.17 8.25 18.33
CA ALA A 93 4.09 9.63 18.78
C ALA A 93 5.24 10.00 19.73
N GLY A 94 5.75 11.22 19.62
CA GLY A 94 6.63 11.85 20.62
C GLY A 94 7.98 12.33 20.10
N GLU A 95 8.80 11.43 19.55
CA GLU A 95 10.20 11.74 19.18
C GLU A 95 10.31 12.72 18.01
N LYS A 96 9.32 12.72 17.12
CA LYS A 96 9.16 13.69 16.03
C LYS A 96 7.69 13.98 15.80
N THR A 97 7.42 15.08 15.10
CA THR A 97 6.09 15.29 14.51
C THR A 97 5.94 14.29 13.38
N LEU A 98 4.89 13.47 13.44
CA LEU A 98 4.60 12.48 12.40
C LEU A 98 4.00 13.16 11.17
N GLU A 99 4.53 12.84 10.00
CA GLU A 99 4.06 13.32 8.70
C GLU A 99 3.29 12.24 7.94
N GLN A 100 2.51 12.62 6.92
CA GLN A 100 1.72 11.65 6.17
C GLN A 100 2.60 10.65 5.41
N SER A 101 3.79 11.06 4.96
CA SER A 101 4.80 10.22 4.32
C SER A 101 5.51 9.23 5.25
N ASP A 102 5.37 9.37 6.58
CA ASP A 102 5.88 8.38 7.52
C ASP A 102 5.07 7.08 7.45
N VAL A 103 3.79 7.15 7.05
CA VAL A 103 2.93 5.97 6.90
C VAL A 103 3.25 5.26 5.60
N LYS A 104 3.76 4.03 5.69
CA LYS A 104 4.11 3.17 4.55
C LYS A 104 3.12 2.02 4.41
N MET A 105 2.74 1.71 3.17
CA MET A 105 2.10 0.45 2.82
C MET A 105 3.18 -0.53 2.37
N SER A 106 3.58 -1.46 3.25
CA SER A 106 4.76 -2.29 3.03
C SER A 106 4.49 -3.76 2.74
N GLU A 107 3.24 -4.21 2.84
CA GLU A 107 2.85 -5.60 2.52
C GLU A 107 1.39 -5.66 2.07
N MET A 108 1.08 -6.61 1.19
CA MET A 108 -0.27 -6.86 0.70
C MET A 108 -0.44 -8.33 0.35
N VAL A 109 -1.49 -8.97 0.86
CA VAL A 109 -1.84 -10.36 0.55
C VAL A 109 -3.27 -10.41 0.00
N ALA A 110 -3.49 -11.13 -1.10
CA ALA A 110 -4.86 -11.38 -1.57
C ALA A 110 -5.50 -12.48 -0.71
N VAL A 111 -6.66 -12.17 -0.13
CA VAL A 111 -7.45 -13.10 0.71
C VAL A 111 -8.78 -13.49 0.06
N GLY A 112 -8.98 -13.05 -1.18
CA GLY A 112 -10.11 -13.32 -2.06
C GLY A 112 -9.88 -12.62 -3.40
N GLU A 113 -10.76 -12.87 -4.38
CA GLU A 113 -10.82 -11.99 -5.55
C GLU A 113 -11.20 -10.59 -5.09
N ASP A 114 -10.40 -9.59 -5.47
CA ASP A 114 -10.64 -8.18 -5.11
C ASP A 114 -10.73 -7.89 -3.61
N ARG A 115 -10.16 -8.78 -2.78
CA ARG A 115 -10.03 -8.58 -1.33
C ARG A 115 -8.59 -8.73 -0.89
N LEU A 116 -8.06 -7.67 -0.30
CA LEU A 116 -6.63 -7.52 -0.03
C LEU A 116 -6.43 -7.21 1.45
N LEU A 117 -5.54 -7.95 2.10
CA LEU A 117 -5.02 -7.61 3.42
C LEU A 117 -3.81 -6.72 3.22
N VAL A 118 -3.91 -5.43 3.57
CA VAL A 118 -2.84 -4.44 3.42
C VAL A 118 -2.26 -4.10 4.79
N LEU A 119 -0.93 -4.10 4.86
CA LEU A 119 -0.17 -3.66 6.03
C LEU A 119 0.21 -2.19 5.89
N GLU A 120 -0.23 -1.39 6.86
CA GLU A 120 0.26 -0.03 7.07
C GLU A 120 1.16 0.04 8.30
N ARG A 121 2.27 0.76 8.21
CA ARG A 121 3.19 0.92 9.34
C ARG A 121 3.85 2.29 9.38
N ILE A 122 4.40 2.60 10.56
CA ILE A 122 5.55 3.51 10.70
C ILE A 122 6.71 2.66 11.21
N ASP A 123 7.32 2.99 12.36
CA ASP A 123 8.48 2.28 12.91
C ASP A 123 8.04 1.28 13.98
N LYS A 124 7.16 1.73 14.91
CA LYS A 124 6.73 0.98 16.09
C LYS A 124 5.36 0.33 15.89
N THR A 125 4.44 1.04 15.24
CA THR A 125 3.06 0.60 15.05
C THR A 125 2.86 -0.02 13.66
N THR A 126 2.14 -1.14 13.63
CA THR A 126 1.66 -1.80 12.42
C THR A 126 0.14 -2.02 12.52
N LYS A 127 -0.56 -1.74 11.43
CA LYS A 127 -2.00 -1.98 11.29
C LYS A 127 -2.25 -2.84 10.06
N LEU A 128 -3.18 -3.79 10.17
CA LEU A 128 -3.66 -4.58 9.03
C LEU A 128 -5.08 -4.18 8.69
N PHE A 129 -5.31 -3.92 7.41
CA PHE A 129 -6.61 -3.54 6.87
C PHE A 129 -7.09 -4.56 5.84
N LEU A 130 -8.33 -5.00 5.95
CA LEU A 130 -9.02 -5.69 4.87
C LEU A 130 -9.59 -4.63 3.93
N VAL A 131 -9.17 -4.67 2.68
CA VAL A 131 -9.52 -3.73 1.62
C VAL A 131 -10.38 -4.44 0.60
N ASP A 132 -11.50 -3.84 0.24
CA ASP A 132 -12.45 -4.39 -0.72
C ASP A 132 -12.45 -3.55 -2.01
N LEU A 133 -12.24 -4.21 -3.14
CA LEU A 133 -12.29 -3.63 -4.47
C LEU A 133 -13.65 -3.89 -5.16
N ALA A 134 -14.54 -4.69 -4.55
CA ALA A 134 -15.88 -4.90 -5.06
C ALA A 134 -16.65 -3.57 -5.12
N GLY A 135 -17.07 -3.18 -6.31
CA GLY A 135 -17.74 -1.89 -6.53
C GLY A 135 -16.82 -0.66 -6.38
N ALA A 136 -15.50 -0.86 -6.30
CA ALA A 136 -14.55 0.24 -6.28
C ALA A 136 -14.64 1.08 -7.56
N VAL A 137 -14.52 2.40 -7.39
CA VAL A 137 -14.50 3.35 -8.50
C VAL A 137 -13.05 3.57 -8.92
N PRO A 138 -12.67 3.27 -10.18
CA PRO A 138 -11.34 3.59 -10.68
C PRO A 138 -11.07 5.10 -10.63
N LEU A 139 -9.80 5.46 -10.51
CA LEU A 139 -9.35 6.84 -10.61
C LEU A 139 -9.87 7.49 -11.91
N PRO A 140 -10.29 8.76 -11.87
CA PRO A 140 -10.79 9.46 -13.05
C PRO A 140 -9.78 9.43 -14.20
N ARG A 141 -10.27 9.21 -15.42
CA ARG A 141 -9.44 9.34 -16.62
C ARG A 141 -8.83 10.73 -16.67
N GLY A 142 -7.51 10.79 -16.87
CA GLY A 142 -6.78 12.05 -16.96
C GLY A 142 -6.25 12.60 -15.63
N ILE A 143 -6.61 12.03 -14.47
CA ILE A 143 -6.09 12.53 -13.18
C ILE A 143 -4.56 12.44 -13.07
N ASP A 144 -3.97 11.52 -13.84
CA ASP A 144 -2.53 11.26 -13.92
C ASP A 144 -1.84 11.99 -15.10
N THR A 145 -2.50 12.93 -15.78
CA THR A 145 -1.84 13.76 -16.79
C THR A 145 -1.04 14.89 -16.15
N ALA A 146 0.11 15.22 -16.75
CA ALA A 146 1.02 16.26 -16.23
C ALA A 146 0.38 17.65 -16.14
N SER A 147 -0.68 17.92 -16.92
CA SER A 147 -1.42 19.19 -16.90
C SER A 147 -2.53 19.26 -15.84
N THR A 148 -2.86 18.15 -15.18
CA THR A 148 -3.95 18.12 -14.19
C THR A 148 -3.53 18.88 -12.92
N SER A 149 -4.38 19.83 -12.51
CA SER A 149 -4.23 20.57 -11.25
C SER A 149 -5.61 20.83 -10.64
N PRO A 150 -5.82 20.55 -9.33
CA PRO A 150 -4.88 19.90 -8.42
C PRO A 150 -4.56 18.46 -8.85
N THR A 151 -3.33 18.00 -8.58
CA THR A 151 -2.97 16.59 -8.75
C THR A 151 -3.67 15.72 -7.71
N LEU A 152 -3.68 14.39 -7.90
CA LEU A 152 -4.22 13.45 -6.90
C LEU A 152 -3.58 13.68 -5.52
N GLU A 153 -2.27 13.91 -5.51
CA GLU A 153 -1.48 14.09 -4.31
C GLU A 153 -1.87 15.37 -3.54
N GLN A 154 -2.31 16.40 -4.26
CA GLN A 154 -2.71 17.68 -3.68
C GLN A 154 -4.13 17.67 -3.11
N LEU A 155 -4.90 16.61 -3.32
CA LEU A 155 -6.26 16.53 -2.80
C LEU A 155 -6.28 16.29 -1.30
N ALA A 156 -7.01 17.14 -0.58
CA ALA A 156 -7.39 16.85 0.80
C ALA A 156 -8.64 15.95 0.85
N PRO A 157 -8.87 15.20 1.94
CA PRO A 157 -10.02 14.29 2.06
C PRO A 157 -11.38 14.90 1.74
N LYS A 158 -11.59 16.16 2.12
CA LYS A 158 -12.83 16.90 1.84
C LYS A 158 -13.07 17.16 0.33
N ASP A 159 -12.02 17.06 -0.47
CA ASP A 159 -12.01 17.40 -1.90
C ASP A 159 -12.05 16.17 -2.81
N PHE A 160 -12.03 14.95 -2.26
CA PHE A 160 -12.01 13.72 -3.05
C PHE A 160 -13.25 13.58 -3.93
N ALA A 161 -14.44 13.65 -3.33
CA ALA A 161 -15.70 13.43 -4.04
C ALA A 161 -15.93 14.44 -5.19
N ARG A 162 -15.65 15.73 -4.96
CA ARG A 162 -15.80 16.77 -6.00
C ARG A 162 -14.82 16.60 -7.18
N ASN A 163 -13.74 15.86 -6.98
CA ASN A 163 -12.75 15.52 -8.01
C ASN A 163 -12.95 14.10 -8.55
N GLY A 164 -14.07 13.45 -8.24
CA GLY A 164 -14.37 12.09 -8.72
C GLY A 164 -13.48 11.00 -8.11
N VAL A 165 -12.76 11.30 -7.02
CA VAL A 165 -11.92 10.33 -6.32
C VAL A 165 -12.72 9.70 -5.19
N THR A 166 -12.85 8.38 -5.22
CA THR A 166 -13.45 7.60 -4.14
C THR A 166 -12.39 6.61 -3.65
N PRO A 167 -11.77 6.83 -2.48
CA PRO A 167 -10.80 5.88 -1.95
C PRO A 167 -11.42 4.52 -1.66
N LEU A 168 -10.62 3.47 -1.78
CA LEU A 168 -11.00 2.11 -1.44
C LEU A 168 -11.51 2.02 0.00
N ALA A 169 -12.58 1.26 0.18
CA ALA A 169 -13.09 0.93 1.50
C ALA A 169 -12.12 -0.01 2.20
N LYS A 170 -11.84 0.26 3.48
CA LYS A 170 -10.96 -0.57 4.29
C LYS A 170 -11.48 -0.75 5.71
N THR A 171 -11.28 -1.94 6.26
CA THR A 171 -11.70 -2.34 7.61
C THR A 171 -10.47 -2.73 8.42
N LEU A 172 -10.30 -2.12 9.60
CA LEU A 172 -9.18 -2.44 10.50
C LEU A 172 -9.37 -3.84 11.08
N ILE A 173 -8.39 -4.72 10.86
CA ILE A 173 -8.37 -6.10 11.35
C ILE A 173 -7.42 -6.27 12.53
N LEU A 174 -6.27 -5.59 12.49
CA LEU A 174 -5.26 -5.65 13.54
C LEU A 174 -4.65 -4.27 13.76
N ASP A 175 -4.42 -3.94 15.03
CA ASP A 175 -3.70 -2.75 15.47
C ASP A 175 -2.67 -3.19 16.52
N SER A 176 -1.38 -3.15 16.17
CA SER A 176 -0.32 -3.67 17.04
C SER A 176 -0.23 -2.91 18.37
N ASP A 177 -0.64 -1.64 18.41
CA ASP A 177 -0.69 -0.84 19.63
C ASP A 177 -1.62 -1.43 20.70
N ARG A 178 -2.58 -2.26 20.27
CA ARG A 178 -3.57 -2.91 21.15
C ARG A 178 -3.15 -4.31 21.58
N LEU A 179 -2.01 -4.81 21.08
CA LEU A 179 -1.55 -6.18 21.29
C LEU A 179 -0.18 -6.17 21.98
N LYS A 180 -0.02 -7.00 23.01
CA LYS A 180 1.27 -7.17 23.69
C LYS A 180 2.11 -8.23 22.97
N GLY A 181 3.43 -8.03 22.93
CA GLY A 181 4.39 -9.05 22.47
C GLY A 181 4.58 -9.15 20.95
N LEU A 182 3.94 -8.28 20.17
CA LEU A 182 4.30 -8.09 18.77
C LEU A 182 5.59 -7.27 18.65
N PRO A 183 6.50 -7.63 17.73
CA PRO A 183 7.67 -6.82 17.45
C PRO A 183 7.28 -5.51 16.75
N ALA A 184 8.16 -4.51 16.84
CA ALA A 184 8.13 -3.37 15.94
C ALA A 184 8.53 -3.79 14.51
N LYS A 185 8.44 -2.87 13.54
CA LYS A 185 8.87 -3.09 12.15
C LYS A 185 8.30 -4.36 11.52
N ILE A 186 7.03 -4.66 11.75
CA ILE A 186 6.39 -5.77 11.03
C ILE A 186 6.22 -5.33 9.59
N GLU A 187 6.82 -6.08 8.67
CA GLU A 187 6.84 -5.75 7.24
C GLU A 187 6.37 -6.91 6.36
N GLY A 188 6.01 -8.04 6.94
CA GLY A 188 5.48 -9.18 6.20
C GLY A 188 4.36 -9.89 6.93
N VAL A 189 3.47 -10.49 6.14
CA VAL A 189 2.31 -11.23 6.63
C VAL A 189 2.13 -12.50 5.82
N ALA A 190 1.94 -13.63 6.50
CA ALA A 190 1.43 -14.85 5.91
C ALA A 190 0.03 -15.15 6.49
N VAL A 191 -0.92 -15.43 5.60
CA VAL A 191 -2.29 -15.82 5.96
C VAL A 191 -2.36 -17.35 6.04
N LEU A 192 -2.71 -17.90 7.20
CA LEU A 192 -2.85 -19.36 7.37
C LEU A 192 -4.29 -19.82 7.15
N ASN A 193 -5.26 -19.03 7.62
CA ASN A 193 -6.71 -19.24 7.48
C ASN A 193 -7.46 -17.96 7.87
N ASP A 194 -8.79 -18.01 7.90
CA ASP A 194 -9.66 -16.86 8.20
C ASP A 194 -9.52 -16.30 9.64
N ARG A 195 -8.74 -16.95 10.51
CA ARG A 195 -8.54 -16.61 11.93
C ARG A 195 -7.08 -16.54 12.34
N GLU A 196 -6.12 -16.79 11.45
CA GLU A 196 -4.72 -16.92 11.84
C GLU A 196 -3.76 -16.32 10.82
N LEU A 197 -2.84 -15.51 11.35
CA LEU A 197 -1.79 -14.84 10.60
C LEU A 197 -0.43 -15.15 11.23
N VAL A 198 0.62 -15.14 10.42
CA VAL A 198 2.01 -15.06 10.89
C VAL A 198 2.57 -13.72 10.45
N LEU A 199 3.07 -12.96 11.41
CA LEU A 199 3.70 -11.65 11.21
C LEU A 199 5.21 -11.81 11.33
N ILE A 200 5.96 -11.12 10.47
CA ILE A 200 7.43 -11.12 10.46
C ILE A 200 7.95 -9.69 10.52
N SER A 201 8.98 -9.45 11.35
CA SER A 201 9.64 -8.15 11.44
C SER A 201 10.85 -8.05 10.52
N ASP A 202 11.06 -6.87 9.94
CA ASP A 202 12.34 -6.50 9.34
C ASP A 202 13.40 -6.30 10.45
N SER A 203 14.65 -6.61 10.12
CA SER A 203 15.81 -6.49 10.99
C SER A 203 16.84 -5.49 10.47
N ASP A 204 16.52 -4.70 9.44
CA ASP A 204 17.46 -3.79 8.75
C ASP A 204 18.80 -4.49 8.42
N PHE A 205 18.75 -5.70 7.87
CA PHE A 205 19.94 -6.53 7.58
C PHE A 205 20.82 -6.86 8.82
N GLY A 206 20.30 -6.71 10.04
CA GLY A 206 21.00 -6.97 11.28
C GLY A 206 22.02 -5.89 11.67
N ILE A 207 21.99 -4.71 11.02
CA ILE A 207 22.98 -3.63 11.24
C ILE A 207 23.03 -3.16 12.71
N LYS A 208 21.90 -3.26 13.42
CA LYS A 208 21.79 -2.91 14.85
C LYS A 208 21.78 -4.12 15.79
N ASN A 209 22.23 -5.30 15.31
CA ASN A 209 22.05 -6.60 15.96
C ASN A 209 20.58 -6.98 16.17
N ASP A 210 19.67 -6.37 15.41
CA ASP A 210 18.27 -6.76 15.39
C ASP A 210 18.13 -8.15 14.76
N THR A 211 17.20 -8.94 15.28
CA THR A 211 16.88 -10.27 14.74
C THR A 211 15.44 -10.30 14.27
N THR A 212 15.21 -10.95 13.13
CA THR A 212 13.85 -11.20 12.62
C THR A 212 13.03 -11.95 13.65
N GLN A 213 11.87 -11.40 14.00
CA GLN A 213 10.93 -12.04 14.90
C GLN A 213 9.69 -12.46 14.12
N MET A 214 9.22 -13.68 14.38
CA MET A 214 7.95 -14.18 13.87
C MET A 214 6.96 -14.32 15.02
N ARG A 215 5.71 -13.89 14.77
CA ARG A 215 4.59 -14.02 15.72
C ARG A 215 3.37 -14.55 15.01
N ARG A 216 2.80 -15.64 15.54
CA ARG A 216 1.48 -16.11 15.14
C ARG A 216 0.43 -15.32 15.91
N VAL A 217 -0.53 -14.75 15.20
CA VAL A 217 -1.71 -14.08 15.75
C VAL A 217 -2.93 -14.93 15.46
N ARG A 218 -3.78 -15.13 16.48
CA ARG A 218 -5.03 -15.89 16.38
C ARG A 218 -6.20 -15.00 16.81
N PHE A 219 -7.25 -14.97 16.01
CA PHE A 219 -8.48 -14.22 16.26
C PHE A 219 -9.57 -15.14 16.79
N ASP A 220 -10.38 -14.63 17.73
CA ASP A 220 -11.51 -15.37 18.32
C ASP A 220 -12.65 -15.60 17.32
N GLN A 221 -12.73 -14.77 16.27
CA GLN A 221 -13.68 -14.86 15.17
C GLN A 221 -12.97 -14.74 13.82
N PRO A 222 -13.59 -15.18 12.71
CA PRO A 222 -13.03 -14.96 11.39
C PRO A 222 -12.94 -13.47 11.07
N VAL A 223 -11.80 -13.03 10.53
CA VAL A 223 -11.52 -11.63 10.24
C VAL A 223 -11.24 -11.33 8.76
N LEU A 224 -11.13 -12.37 7.93
CA LEU A 224 -10.86 -12.25 6.49
C LEU A 224 -12.09 -12.59 5.62
N LYS A 225 -13.28 -12.53 6.24
CA LYS A 225 -14.55 -12.86 5.59
C LYS A 225 -15.16 -11.70 4.84
#